data_AF-A0A5N5IY60-F1
#
_entry.id   AF-A0A5N5IY60-F1
#
_cell.length_a   1.000
_cell.length_b   1.000
_cell.length_c   1.000
_cell.angle_alpha   90.00
_cell.angle_beta   90.00
_cell.angle_gamma   90.00
#
_symmetry.space_group_name_H-M   'P 1'
#
loop_
_entity.id
_entity.type
_entity.pdbx_description
1 polymer ?
#
loop_
_entity_poly.entity_id
_entity_poly.type
_entity_poly.pdbx_seq_one_letter_code
_entity_poly.pdbx_strand_id
1 'polypeptide(L)'
;MIDHSVYKEHSISGRYITQEMLEESCFSKLSVPLMEIGNAVSGKTLYGFSLGKGSKKILMWSQMHGNESTTTKAVWDMVNFLQSDEDVAEHILKKCTLMIVPMLNPDGAKAYTRVNQNGIDLNRDAKMLTQPESVALRQLFEEFQPDFCFNLHDQRTLFSAGATDKPATASFLSPASNEAREVTPTRETAMKIIVAMDTFLQKLIPGQVGRYDDGFNDNCVGDAFQMTDTPTILFEAGHFPKDYERERTRHFIFYALIEALKTIAMDLVENFSPKDYFKIPENDKLFFDVLVKNPSVLNPELGEEMVGIRYKEVLEGEKIIFEPEIIEMGTLEGFYGHETIECIDLKDFGLVPEHHKIVNLLLQIKN
;
A
#
# COMPACT_ATOMS: atom_id res chain seq x y z
N MET A 1 1.29 20.83 -12.16
CA MET A 1 1.13 19.59 -11.37
C MET A 1 0.43 18.62 -12.28
N ILE A 2 0.91 17.39 -12.41
CA ILE A 2 0.29 16.37 -13.26
C ILE A 2 -1.14 16.15 -12.77
N ASP A 3 -2.13 16.23 -13.65
CA ASP A 3 -3.52 15.98 -13.28
C ASP A 3 -3.78 14.47 -13.31
N HIS A 4 -3.82 13.83 -12.13
CA HIS A 4 -4.10 12.40 -11.98
C HIS A 4 -5.38 11.94 -12.68
N SER A 5 -6.42 12.79 -12.73
CA SER A 5 -7.71 12.41 -13.31
C SER A 5 -7.62 12.06 -14.80
N VAL A 6 -6.63 12.61 -15.51
CA VAL A 6 -6.36 12.32 -16.93
C VAL A 6 -5.80 10.92 -17.13
N TYR A 7 -5.04 10.40 -16.15
CA TYR A 7 -4.33 9.13 -16.26
C TYR A 7 -4.97 8.00 -15.46
N LYS A 8 -6.00 8.32 -14.66
CA LYS A 8 -6.69 7.34 -13.83
C LYS A 8 -7.23 6.19 -14.69
N GLU A 9 -6.83 4.97 -14.38
CA GLU A 9 -7.40 3.77 -15.00
C GLU A 9 -8.79 3.49 -14.41
N HIS A 10 -9.83 3.79 -15.19
CA HIS A 10 -11.22 3.67 -14.77
C HIS A 10 -11.79 2.24 -14.84
N SER A 11 -11.13 1.30 -15.54
CA SER A 11 -11.60 -0.09 -15.61
C SER A 11 -11.40 -0.87 -14.31
N ILE A 12 -10.56 -0.38 -13.40
CA ILE A 12 -10.33 -0.95 -12.08
C ILE A 12 -10.58 0.09 -10.99
N SER A 13 -11.33 -0.30 -9.96
CA SER A 13 -11.71 0.59 -8.85
C SER A 13 -12.05 -0.21 -7.60
N GLY A 14 -11.98 0.45 -6.44
CA GLY A 14 -12.36 -0.15 -5.17
C GLY A 14 -11.31 -1.12 -4.65
N ARG A 15 -11.72 -2.00 -3.72
CA ARG A 15 -10.79 -2.89 -3.01
C ARG A 15 -10.49 -4.22 -3.70
N TYR A 16 -11.44 -4.80 -4.43
CA TYR A 16 -11.30 -6.12 -5.02
C TYR A 16 -10.80 -6.04 -6.47
N ILE A 17 -9.51 -6.33 -6.70
CA ILE A 17 -8.90 -6.37 -8.03
C ILE A 17 -8.25 -7.73 -8.26
N THR A 18 -8.71 -8.45 -9.29
CA THR A 18 -8.17 -9.77 -9.66
C THR A 18 -7.38 -9.71 -10.95
N GLN A 19 -6.62 -10.77 -11.24
CA GLN A 19 -5.84 -10.85 -12.47
C GLN A 19 -6.75 -10.85 -13.71
N GLU A 20 -7.90 -11.51 -13.66
CA GLU A 20 -8.85 -11.54 -14.78
C GLU A 20 -9.31 -10.13 -15.16
N MET A 21 -9.56 -9.26 -14.18
CA MET A 21 -9.91 -7.86 -14.44
C MET A 21 -8.78 -7.11 -15.15
N LEU A 22 -7.52 -7.40 -14.81
CA LEU A 22 -6.36 -6.81 -15.48
C LEU A 22 -6.20 -7.33 -16.91
N GLU A 23 -6.39 -8.64 -17.12
CA GLU A 23 -6.33 -9.29 -18.43
C GLU A 23 -7.41 -8.75 -19.38
N GLU A 24 -8.64 -8.61 -18.89
CA GLU A 24 -9.78 -8.15 -19.68
C GLU A 24 -9.71 -6.65 -20.03
N SER A 25 -9.04 -5.84 -19.20
CA SER A 25 -9.15 -4.38 -19.30
C SER A 25 -7.84 -3.61 -19.42
N CYS A 26 -6.82 -3.94 -18.63
CA CYS A 26 -5.60 -3.14 -18.54
C CYS A 26 -4.52 -3.62 -19.52
N PHE A 27 -4.35 -4.94 -19.66
CA PHE A 27 -3.28 -5.54 -20.47
C PHE A 27 -3.37 -5.16 -21.95
N SER A 28 -4.58 -5.04 -22.49
CA SER A 28 -4.81 -4.61 -23.88
C SER A 28 -4.40 -3.17 -24.18
N LYS A 29 -4.19 -2.34 -23.14
CA LYS A 29 -3.78 -0.93 -23.26
C LYS A 29 -2.26 -0.74 -23.24
N LEU A 30 -1.50 -1.81 -23.02
CA LEU A 30 -0.05 -1.76 -23.05
C LEU A 30 0.45 -1.57 -24.50
N SER A 31 1.39 -0.64 -24.66
CA SER A 31 2.14 -0.44 -25.91
C SER A 31 3.27 -1.44 -26.11
N VAL A 32 3.46 -2.35 -25.15
CA VAL A 32 4.53 -3.36 -25.07
C VAL A 32 3.92 -4.74 -24.82
N PRO A 33 4.59 -5.82 -25.25
CA PRO A 33 4.11 -7.17 -24.97
C PRO A 33 4.21 -7.50 -23.48
N LEU A 34 3.29 -8.34 -23.01
CA LEU A 34 3.43 -9.05 -21.75
C LEU A 34 4.50 -10.12 -21.85
N MET A 35 5.12 -10.42 -20.71
CA MET A 35 6.09 -11.48 -20.51
C MET A 35 5.54 -12.43 -19.45
N GLU A 36 5.60 -13.72 -19.72
CA GLU A 36 5.31 -14.74 -18.72
C GLU A 36 6.56 -14.92 -17.86
N ILE A 37 6.44 -14.66 -16.55
CA ILE A 37 7.58 -14.70 -15.62
C ILE A 37 7.56 -15.94 -14.72
N GLY A 38 6.49 -16.73 -14.79
CA GLY A 38 6.27 -17.91 -13.96
C GLY A 38 4.79 -18.25 -13.85
N ASN A 39 4.44 -19.06 -12.85
CA ASN A 39 3.05 -19.43 -12.57
C ASN A 39 2.78 -19.32 -11.06
N ALA A 40 1.53 -19.03 -10.71
CA ALA A 40 1.01 -19.16 -9.35
C ALA A 40 0.79 -20.63 -8.99
N VAL A 41 0.52 -20.92 -7.72
CA VAL A 41 0.21 -22.28 -7.24
C VAL A 41 -0.94 -22.93 -8.03
N SER A 42 -1.96 -22.15 -8.42
CA SER A 42 -3.10 -22.65 -9.20
C SER A 42 -2.76 -23.01 -10.65
N GLY A 43 -1.54 -22.69 -11.11
CA GLY A 43 -1.11 -22.80 -12.50
C GLY A 43 -1.45 -21.58 -13.35
N LYS A 44 -2.04 -20.52 -12.77
CA LYS A 44 -2.22 -19.23 -13.47
C LYS A 44 -0.88 -18.59 -13.80
N THR A 45 -0.74 -18.10 -15.01
CA THR A 45 0.47 -17.40 -15.46
C THR A 45 0.68 -16.11 -14.66
N LEU A 46 1.91 -15.88 -14.23
CA LEU A 46 2.35 -14.60 -13.69
C LEU A 46 2.87 -13.75 -14.84
N TYR A 47 2.39 -12.51 -14.94
CA TYR A 47 2.77 -11.59 -15.99
C TYR A 47 3.68 -10.48 -15.49
N GLY A 48 4.64 -10.09 -16.32
CA GLY A 48 5.39 -8.85 -16.20
C GLY A 48 5.44 -8.11 -17.53
N PHE A 49 5.81 -6.83 -17.53
CA PHE A 49 6.07 -6.06 -18.75
C PHE A 49 7.15 -5.02 -18.52
N SER A 50 7.79 -4.59 -19.61
CA SER A 50 8.91 -3.64 -19.56
C SER A 50 8.58 -2.34 -20.29
N LEU A 51 8.70 -1.20 -19.62
CA LEU A 51 8.54 0.13 -20.20
C LEU A 51 9.86 0.89 -20.20
N GLY A 52 10.13 1.62 -21.28
CA GLY A 52 11.36 2.41 -21.43
C GLY A 52 12.54 1.60 -21.93
N LYS A 53 13.66 2.30 -22.16
CA LYS A 53 14.89 1.75 -22.76
C LYS A 53 16.15 2.34 -22.15
N GLY A 54 16.02 3.02 -21.01
CA GLY A 54 17.15 3.67 -20.36
C GLY A 54 18.01 2.72 -19.53
N SER A 55 19.19 3.19 -19.15
CA SER A 55 20.16 2.36 -18.43
C SER A 55 19.80 2.10 -16.98
N LYS A 56 18.95 2.92 -16.35
CA LYS A 56 18.55 2.78 -14.94
C LYS A 56 17.41 1.77 -14.85
N LYS A 57 17.70 0.58 -14.35
CA LYS A 57 16.74 -0.52 -14.26
C LYS A 57 15.98 -0.47 -12.94
N ILE A 58 14.65 -0.50 -13.01
CA ILE A 58 13.78 -0.45 -11.83
C ILE A 58 12.84 -1.64 -11.88
N LEU A 59 12.92 -2.51 -10.88
CA LEU A 59 11.98 -3.62 -10.69
C LEU A 59 10.85 -3.17 -9.76
N MET A 60 9.61 -3.39 -10.15
CA MET A 60 8.43 -3.00 -9.39
C MET A 60 7.47 -4.19 -9.31
N TRP A 61 6.96 -4.50 -8.12
CA TRP A 61 5.95 -5.54 -7.98
C TRP A 61 4.86 -5.10 -7.00
N SER A 62 3.62 -5.43 -7.33
CA SER A 62 2.44 -5.13 -6.50
C SER A 62 1.61 -6.37 -6.20
N GLN A 63 0.78 -6.25 -5.17
CA GLN A 63 -0.21 -7.25 -4.76
C GLN A 63 0.42 -8.65 -4.56
N MET A 64 1.58 -8.69 -3.91
CA MET A 64 2.14 -9.96 -3.39
C MET A 64 1.32 -10.50 -2.22
N HIS A 65 0.66 -9.60 -1.50
CA HIS A 65 -0.50 -9.93 -0.70
C HIS A 65 -1.74 -9.66 -1.54
N GLY A 66 -2.60 -10.66 -1.68
CA GLY A 66 -3.73 -10.62 -2.61
C GLY A 66 -4.78 -9.55 -2.30
N ASN A 67 -4.93 -9.17 -1.03
CA ASN A 67 -5.90 -8.18 -0.57
C ASN A 67 -5.36 -6.72 -0.55
N GLU A 68 -4.22 -6.46 -1.19
CA GLU A 68 -3.53 -5.16 -1.20
C GLU A 68 -3.50 -4.56 -2.62
N SER A 69 -4.65 -4.08 -3.09
CA SER A 69 -4.86 -3.68 -4.49
C SER A 69 -4.62 -2.20 -4.77
N THR A 70 -4.44 -1.36 -3.75
CA THR A 70 -4.35 0.10 -3.93
C THR A 70 -3.15 0.48 -4.78
N THR A 71 -2.01 -0.15 -4.52
CA THR A 71 -0.79 0.11 -5.30
C THR A 71 -0.86 -0.43 -6.72
N THR A 72 -1.49 -1.60 -6.96
CA THR A 72 -1.75 -2.09 -8.33
C THR A 72 -2.57 -1.09 -9.14
N LYS A 73 -3.60 -0.49 -8.54
CA LYS A 73 -4.38 0.57 -9.19
C LYS A 73 -3.51 1.80 -9.51
N ALA A 74 -2.63 2.22 -8.60
CA ALA A 74 -1.72 3.34 -8.82
C ALA A 74 -0.64 3.05 -9.88
N VAL A 75 -0.19 1.79 -9.99
CA VAL A 75 0.72 1.34 -11.06
C VAL A 75 0.07 1.51 -12.43
N TRP A 76 -1.22 1.18 -12.58
CA TRP A 76 -1.91 1.38 -13.85
C TRP A 76 -2.13 2.86 -14.20
N ASP A 77 -2.36 3.72 -13.20
CA ASP A 77 -2.39 5.17 -13.41
C ASP A 77 -1.02 5.68 -13.89
N MET A 78 0.06 5.17 -13.28
CA MET A 78 1.43 5.48 -13.68
C MET A 78 1.72 4.99 -15.09
N VAL A 79 1.30 3.78 -15.47
CA VAL A 79 1.46 3.26 -16.83
C VAL A 79 0.77 4.17 -17.85
N ASN A 80 -0.47 4.59 -17.59
CA ASN A 80 -1.19 5.52 -18.46
C ASN A 80 -0.45 6.86 -18.62
N PHE A 81 0.11 7.40 -17.53
CA PHE A 81 0.97 8.58 -17.59
C PHE A 81 2.24 8.34 -18.41
N LEU A 82 2.94 7.24 -18.19
CA LEU A 82 4.20 6.94 -18.86
C LEU A 82 4.05 6.70 -20.36
N GLN A 83 2.88 6.24 -20.81
CA GLN A 83 2.55 6.04 -22.23
C GLN A 83 1.99 7.30 -22.91
N SER A 84 1.88 8.42 -22.20
CA SER A 84 1.42 9.69 -22.77
C SER A 84 2.55 10.51 -23.40
N ASP A 85 2.18 11.57 -24.12
CA ASP A 85 3.12 12.50 -24.78
C ASP A 85 3.68 13.58 -23.83
N GLU A 86 3.62 13.37 -22.50
CA GLU A 86 4.18 14.29 -21.53
C GLU A 86 5.72 14.24 -21.54
N ASP A 87 6.37 15.41 -21.64
CA ASP A 87 7.84 15.51 -21.66
C ASP A 87 8.52 14.76 -20.50
N VAL A 88 7.89 14.79 -19.32
CA VAL A 88 8.40 14.10 -18.12
C VAL A 88 8.30 12.59 -18.27
N ALA A 89 7.20 12.08 -18.83
CA ALA A 89 7.02 10.65 -19.09
C ALA A 89 8.06 10.14 -20.10
N GLU A 90 8.23 10.84 -21.22
CA GLU A 90 9.26 10.51 -22.21
C GLU A 90 10.67 10.52 -21.62
N HIS A 91 10.98 11.52 -20.78
CA HIS A 91 12.27 11.61 -20.13
C HIS A 91 12.53 10.44 -19.19
N ILE A 92 11.53 10.05 -18.39
CA ILE A 92 11.60 8.87 -17.51
C ILE A 92 11.88 7.62 -18.36
N LEU A 93 11.09 7.35 -19.41
CA LEU A 93 11.25 6.16 -20.25
C LEU A 93 12.56 6.15 -21.07
N LYS A 94 13.16 7.31 -21.33
CA LYS A 94 14.48 7.41 -21.96
C LYS A 94 15.62 7.10 -20.99
N LYS A 95 15.45 7.38 -19.69
CA LYS A 95 16.49 7.22 -18.66
C LYS A 95 16.37 5.92 -17.87
N CYS A 96 15.16 5.39 -17.78
CA CYS A 96 14.83 4.19 -17.03
C CYS A 96 14.33 3.06 -17.94
N THR A 97 14.55 1.82 -17.48
CA THR A 97 13.83 0.63 -17.94
C THR A 97 13.07 0.09 -16.73
N LEU A 98 11.74 0.06 -16.82
CA LEU A 98 10.86 -0.32 -15.72
C LEU A 98 10.34 -1.74 -15.96
N MET A 99 10.78 -2.70 -15.16
CA MET A 99 10.22 -4.05 -15.12
C MET A 99 9.09 -4.08 -14.10
N ILE A 100 7.85 -4.29 -14.54
CA ILE A 100 6.67 -4.19 -13.69
C ILE A 100 5.95 -5.53 -13.63
N VAL A 101 5.72 -6.02 -12.41
CA VAL A 101 4.87 -7.17 -12.08
C VAL A 101 3.60 -6.65 -11.41
N PRO A 102 2.49 -6.44 -12.16
CA PRO A 102 1.30 -5.77 -11.64
C PRO A 102 0.53 -6.58 -10.59
N MET A 103 0.73 -7.90 -10.55
CA MET A 103 0.11 -8.78 -9.56
C MET A 103 0.97 -10.02 -9.36
N LEU A 104 1.63 -10.13 -8.21
CA LEU A 104 2.48 -11.28 -7.91
C LEU A 104 1.70 -12.48 -7.34
N ASN A 105 0.58 -12.22 -6.65
CA ASN A 105 -0.22 -13.26 -6.00
C ASN A 105 -1.68 -13.27 -6.52
N PRO A 106 -1.91 -13.79 -7.74
CA PRO A 106 -3.25 -13.80 -8.32
C PRO A 106 -4.23 -14.75 -7.61
N ASP A 107 -3.72 -15.81 -6.97
CA ASP A 107 -4.54 -16.73 -6.19
C ASP A 107 -5.07 -16.05 -4.93
N GLY A 108 -4.18 -15.38 -4.18
CA GLY A 108 -4.57 -14.56 -3.04
C GLY A 108 -5.50 -13.42 -3.46
N ALA A 109 -5.26 -12.80 -4.62
CA ALA A 109 -6.12 -11.74 -5.13
C ALA A 109 -7.53 -12.22 -5.41
N LYS A 110 -7.67 -13.38 -6.05
CA LYS A 110 -8.97 -13.99 -6.33
C LYS A 110 -9.72 -14.33 -5.04
N ALA A 111 -9.01 -14.85 -4.03
CA ALA A 111 -9.56 -15.20 -2.72
C ALA A 111 -9.69 -14.01 -1.75
N TYR A 112 -9.18 -12.83 -2.13
CA TYR A 112 -9.01 -11.66 -1.27
C TYR A 112 -8.28 -11.98 0.06
N THR A 113 -7.16 -12.68 -0.04
CA THR A 113 -6.33 -13.08 1.11
C THR A 113 -4.94 -12.48 1.05
N ARG A 114 -4.35 -12.22 2.21
CA ARG A 114 -2.94 -11.81 2.32
C ARG A 114 -1.98 -12.87 1.76
N VAL A 115 -2.29 -14.14 2.00
CA VAL A 115 -1.47 -15.28 1.65
C VAL A 115 -1.81 -15.83 0.26
N ASN A 116 -0.92 -16.61 -0.35
CA ASN A 116 -1.18 -17.32 -1.61
C ASN A 116 -2.11 -18.54 -1.39
N GLN A 117 -2.33 -19.33 -2.44
CA GLN A 117 -3.23 -20.50 -2.38
C GLN A 117 -2.85 -21.53 -1.31
N ASN A 118 -1.55 -21.69 -1.03
CA ASN A 118 -1.04 -22.62 -0.02
C ASN A 118 -1.10 -22.05 1.41
N GLY A 119 -1.63 -20.85 1.60
CA GLY A 119 -1.65 -20.19 2.90
C GLY A 119 -0.30 -19.59 3.32
N ILE A 120 0.63 -19.40 2.38
CA ILE A 120 1.96 -18.84 2.64
C ILE A 120 1.98 -17.33 2.35
N ASP A 121 2.56 -16.58 3.29
CA ASP A 121 2.87 -15.17 3.08
C ASP A 121 4.15 -15.09 2.20
N LEU A 122 3.99 -14.67 0.94
CA LEU A 122 5.10 -14.55 -0.01
C LEU A 122 6.18 -13.57 0.48
N ASN A 123 5.80 -12.58 1.29
CA ASN A 123 6.74 -11.65 1.94
C ASN A 123 7.38 -12.27 3.19
N ARG A 124 7.30 -13.58 3.37
CA ARG A 124 8.02 -14.38 4.37
C ARG A 124 8.60 -15.65 3.71
N ASP A 125 8.86 -15.61 2.41
CA ASP A 125 9.36 -16.76 1.64
C ASP A 125 10.55 -16.39 0.73
N ALA A 126 11.24 -15.28 1.01
CA ALA A 126 12.32 -14.77 0.15
C ALA A 126 13.61 -15.61 0.19
N LYS A 127 13.78 -16.46 1.21
CA LYS A 127 14.97 -17.32 1.38
C LYS A 127 14.76 -18.74 0.87
N MET A 128 13.75 -19.41 1.42
CA MET A 128 13.50 -20.82 1.13
C MET A 128 12.84 -21.00 -0.23
N LEU A 129 12.20 -19.94 -0.76
CA LEU A 129 11.58 -19.91 -2.08
C LEU A 129 10.67 -21.13 -2.29
N THR A 130 9.82 -21.40 -1.30
CA THR A 130 8.98 -22.60 -1.28
C THR A 130 7.80 -22.47 -2.24
N GLN A 131 7.43 -21.24 -2.61
CA GLN A 131 6.29 -20.96 -3.49
C GLN A 131 6.75 -20.62 -4.92
N PRO A 132 6.00 -21.03 -5.95
CA PRO A 132 6.36 -20.75 -7.33
C PRO A 132 6.36 -19.24 -7.64
N GLU A 133 5.51 -18.45 -6.98
CA GLU A 133 5.50 -16.99 -7.10
C GLU A 133 6.80 -16.37 -6.56
N SER A 134 7.30 -16.86 -5.42
CA SER A 134 8.56 -16.43 -4.82
C SER A 134 9.75 -16.76 -5.73
N VAL A 135 9.76 -17.97 -6.31
CA VAL A 135 10.78 -18.40 -7.27
C VAL A 135 10.77 -17.52 -8.52
N ALA A 136 9.60 -17.25 -9.08
CA ALA A 136 9.44 -16.40 -10.25
C ALA A 136 9.98 -14.98 -10.01
N LEU A 137 9.64 -14.36 -8.88
CA LEU A 137 10.16 -13.03 -8.55
C LEU A 137 11.67 -13.04 -8.35
N ARG A 138 12.22 -14.06 -7.67
CA ARG A 138 13.68 -14.20 -7.49
C ARG A 138 14.40 -14.34 -8.83
N GLN A 139 13.92 -15.19 -9.72
CA GLN A 139 14.49 -15.39 -11.05
C GLN A 139 14.44 -14.10 -11.86
N LEU A 140 13.30 -13.41 -11.87
CA LEU A 140 13.16 -12.13 -12.55
C LEU A 140 14.15 -11.09 -12.01
N PHE A 141 14.34 -11.01 -10.69
CA PHE A 141 15.34 -10.13 -10.08
C PHE A 141 16.76 -10.47 -10.54
N GLU A 142 17.13 -11.75 -10.51
CA GLU A 142 18.46 -12.23 -10.91
C GLU A 142 18.73 -12.04 -12.41
N GLU A 143 17.73 -12.20 -13.27
CA GLU A 143 17.89 -12.00 -14.72
C GLU A 143 17.89 -10.52 -15.10
N PHE A 144 17.00 -9.73 -14.49
CA PHE A 144 16.86 -8.32 -14.82
C PHE A 144 18.03 -7.48 -14.29
N GLN A 145 18.59 -7.86 -13.12
CA GLN A 145 19.65 -7.11 -12.41
C GLN A 145 19.25 -5.64 -12.22
N PRO A 146 18.22 -5.34 -11.41
CA PRO A 146 17.74 -3.98 -11.21
C PRO A 146 18.75 -3.12 -10.45
N ASP A 147 18.77 -1.82 -10.77
CA ASP A 147 19.47 -0.80 -9.98
C ASP A 147 18.61 -0.33 -8.79
N PHE A 148 17.28 -0.47 -8.88
CA PHE A 148 16.32 -0.08 -7.85
C PHE A 148 15.14 -1.06 -7.78
N CYS A 149 14.56 -1.24 -6.59
CA CYS A 149 13.40 -2.08 -6.36
C CYS A 149 12.27 -1.32 -5.66
N PHE A 150 11.06 -1.35 -6.19
CA PHE A 150 9.87 -0.80 -5.53
C PHE A 150 8.95 -1.95 -5.11
N ASN A 151 8.82 -2.14 -3.79
CA ASN A 151 7.93 -3.10 -3.17
C ASN A 151 6.61 -2.42 -2.82
N LEU A 152 5.51 -2.82 -3.45
CA LEU A 152 4.26 -2.08 -3.42
C LEU A 152 3.18 -2.81 -2.62
N HIS A 153 2.82 -2.25 -1.46
CA HIS A 153 1.92 -2.82 -0.45
C HIS A 153 0.80 -1.86 -0.03
N ASP A 154 -0.19 -2.40 0.68
CA ASP A 154 -1.19 -1.62 1.42
C ASP A 154 -1.01 -1.82 2.93
N GLN A 155 -1.28 -0.77 3.72
CA GLN A 155 -1.33 -0.86 5.17
C GLN A 155 -2.75 -0.64 5.71
N ARG A 156 -3.02 -1.21 6.87
CA ARG A 156 -4.34 -1.17 7.53
C ARG A 156 -4.74 0.26 7.93
N THR A 157 -6.04 0.45 8.17
CA THR A 157 -6.61 1.75 8.59
C THR A 157 -6.15 2.22 9.97
N LEU A 158 -5.55 1.36 10.77
CA LEU A 158 -5.17 1.66 12.16
C LEU A 158 -3.95 2.57 12.34
N PHE A 159 -3.21 2.86 11.27
CA PHE A 159 -1.94 3.58 11.36
C PHE A 159 -2.09 5.11 11.31
N SER A 160 -1.38 5.80 12.19
CA SER A 160 -1.17 7.26 12.19
C SER A 160 0.26 7.61 11.81
N ALA A 161 0.48 8.79 11.22
CA ALA A 161 1.81 9.31 10.96
C ALA A 161 2.37 9.92 12.26
N GLY A 162 3.05 9.09 13.05
CA GLY A 162 3.45 9.39 14.43
C GLY A 162 2.28 9.45 15.40
N ALA A 163 2.56 9.95 16.60
CA ALA A 163 1.60 10.13 17.68
C ALA A 163 0.69 11.34 17.45
N THR A 164 -0.09 11.32 16.36
CA THR A 164 -0.95 12.43 15.91
C THR A 164 -2.33 11.93 15.50
N ASP A 165 -3.26 12.87 15.34
CA ASP A 165 -4.61 12.65 14.80
C ASP A 165 -4.63 12.57 13.26
N LYS A 166 -3.46 12.37 12.63
CA LYS A 166 -3.33 12.27 11.18
C LYS A 166 -3.08 10.83 10.78
N PRO A 167 -3.93 10.25 9.93
CA PRO A 167 -3.71 8.89 9.48
C PRO A 167 -2.49 8.82 8.58
N ALA A 168 -1.79 7.70 8.63
CA ALA A 168 -0.72 7.42 7.69
C ALA A 168 -1.34 7.05 6.33
N THR A 169 -1.66 8.05 5.51
CA THR A 169 -2.23 7.85 4.17
C THR A 169 -1.24 7.17 3.24
N ALA A 170 0.04 7.52 3.35
CA ALA A 170 1.13 6.80 2.72
C ALA A 170 2.23 6.58 3.74
N SER A 171 2.86 5.41 3.71
CA SER A 171 4.10 5.19 4.45
C SER A 171 5.17 4.61 3.55
N PHE A 172 6.41 4.92 3.88
CA PHE A 172 7.56 4.44 3.12
C PHE A 172 8.61 3.83 4.04
N LEU A 173 9.43 2.96 3.48
CA LEU A 173 10.53 2.33 4.20
C LEU A 173 11.70 2.08 3.25
N SER A 174 12.90 2.40 3.72
CA SER A 174 14.14 1.78 3.25
C SER A 174 14.39 0.53 4.10
N PRO A 175 14.15 -0.69 3.56
CA PRO A 175 14.22 -1.94 4.31
C PRO A 175 15.59 -2.13 4.97
N ALA A 176 15.65 -2.93 6.03
CA ALA A 176 16.92 -3.18 6.72
C ALA A 176 17.78 -4.15 5.90
N SER A 177 19.10 -3.94 5.91
CA SER A 177 20.06 -4.84 5.24
C SER A 177 20.72 -5.83 6.20
N ASN A 178 20.55 -5.63 7.51
CA ASN A 178 21.06 -6.50 8.57
C ASN A 178 20.31 -6.26 9.89
N GLU A 179 20.51 -7.14 10.87
CA GLU A 179 19.90 -7.04 12.21
C GLU A 179 20.22 -5.72 12.93
N ALA A 180 21.40 -5.15 12.69
CA ALA A 180 21.84 -3.87 13.27
C ALA A 180 21.18 -2.65 12.62
N ARG A 181 20.43 -2.82 11.52
CA ARG A 181 19.75 -1.78 10.76
C ARG A 181 20.70 -0.65 10.37
N GLU A 182 21.92 -1.00 9.97
CA GLU A 182 22.92 -0.03 9.52
C GLU A 182 22.43 0.75 8.29
N VAL A 183 22.80 2.03 8.18
CA VAL A 183 22.52 2.83 6.98
C VAL A 183 23.63 2.59 5.97
N THR A 184 23.48 1.55 5.16
CA THR A 184 24.38 1.24 4.03
C THR A 184 24.20 2.26 2.89
N PRO A 185 25.15 2.36 1.93
CA PRO A 185 25.00 3.26 0.78
C PRO A 185 23.72 3.05 -0.03
N THR A 186 23.24 1.80 -0.09
CA THR A 186 22.03 1.42 -0.82
C THR A 186 20.77 1.81 -0.05
N ARG A 187 20.80 1.70 1.29
CA ARG A 187 19.73 2.25 2.15
C ARG A 187 19.72 3.77 2.11
N GLU A 188 20.88 4.42 2.14
CA GLU A 188 20.99 5.87 1.99
C GLU A 188 20.35 6.35 0.69
N THR A 189 20.63 5.67 -0.43
CA THR A 189 19.99 5.95 -1.73
C THR A 189 18.47 5.84 -1.65
N ALA A 190 17.94 4.75 -1.09
CA ALA A 190 16.49 4.56 -0.92
C ALA A 190 15.88 5.64 0.00
N MET A 191 16.53 5.96 1.11
CA MET A 191 16.12 7.03 2.04
C MET A 191 16.03 8.39 1.33
N LYS A 192 17.01 8.75 0.50
CA LYS A 192 17.00 10.00 -0.27
C LYS A 192 15.83 10.08 -1.24
N ILE A 193 15.51 8.98 -1.92
CA ILE A 193 14.32 8.91 -2.81
C ILE A 193 13.03 9.03 -2.00
N ILE A 194 12.95 8.41 -0.83
CA ILE A 194 11.80 8.54 0.09
C ILE A 194 11.62 10.00 0.54
N VAL A 195 12.71 10.70 0.87
CA VAL A 195 12.65 12.13 1.23
C VAL A 195 12.12 12.97 0.06
N ALA A 196 12.46 12.64 -1.19
CA ALA A 196 11.90 13.31 -2.36
C ALA A 196 10.38 13.12 -2.45
N MET A 197 9.89 11.88 -2.28
CA MET A 197 8.47 11.55 -2.26
C MET A 197 7.74 12.25 -1.11
N ASP A 198 8.27 12.19 0.11
CA ASP A 198 7.73 12.88 1.28
C ASP A 198 7.65 14.39 1.03
N THR A 199 8.74 15.03 0.61
CA THR A 199 8.79 16.47 0.32
C THR A 199 7.71 16.89 -0.68
N PHE A 200 7.41 16.05 -1.68
CA PHE A 200 6.31 16.28 -2.61
C PHE A 200 4.95 16.09 -1.94
N LEU A 201 4.73 14.95 -1.27
CA LEU A 201 3.44 14.61 -0.67
C LEU A 201 3.06 15.50 0.51
N GLN A 202 4.01 16.05 1.27
CA GLN A 202 3.72 17.01 2.33
C GLN A 202 3.01 18.28 1.82
N LYS A 203 3.13 18.60 0.52
CA LYS A 203 2.39 19.70 -0.13
C LYS A 203 0.92 19.37 -0.38
N LEU A 204 0.57 18.09 -0.41
CA LEU A 204 -0.77 17.58 -0.73
C LEU A 204 -1.51 17.04 0.50
N ILE A 205 -0.79 16.30 1.35
CA ILE A 205 -1.29 15.62 2.54
C ILE A 205 -0.37 15.89 3.74
N PRO A 206 -0.26 17.16 4.18
CA PRO A 206 0.70 17.56 5.22
C PRO A 206 0.50 16.78 6.52
N GLY A 207 1.56 16.10 6.96
CA GLY A 207 1.61 15.28 8.17
C GLY A 207 0.89 13.92 8.06
N GLN A 208 0.56 13.44 6.87
CA GLN A 208 -0.06 12.11 6.65
C GLN A 208 0.88 11.13 5.92
N VAL A 209 2.17 11.45 5.87
CA VAL A 209 3.23 10.55 5.40
C VAL A 209 3.99 10.03 6.60
N GLY A 210 4.12 8.72 6.71
CA GLY A 210 4.85 8.08 7.80
C GLY A 210 5.98 7.16 7.33
N ARG A 211 6.76 6.66 8.28
CA ARG A 211 7.80 5.65 8.09
C ARG A 211 7.30 4.31 8.63
N TYR A 212 7.37 3.27 7.81
CA TYR A 212 7.02 1.92 8.25
C TYR A 212 8.14 1.33 9.12
N ASP A 213 7.80 0.39 10.00
CA ASP A 213 8.78 -0.25 10.90
C ASP A 213 9.87 -0.97 10.08
N ASP A 214 11.14 -0.72 10.44
CA ASP A 214 12.31 -1.30 9.78
C ASP A 214 12.87 -2.53 10.53
N GLY A 215 11.99 -3.26 11.22
CA GLY A 215 12.29 -4.53 11.85
C GLY A 215 12.88 -5.53 10.86
N PHE A 216 14.17 -5.85 11.04
CA PHE A 216 14.89 -6.76 10.15
C PHE A 216 14.29 -8.17 10.16
N ASN A 217 14.04 -8.67 8.96
CA ASN A 217 13.66 -10.03 8.68
C ASN A 217 14.13 -10.38 7.26
N ASP A 218 15.25 -11.07 7.18
CA ASP A 218 15.87 -11.51 5.92
C ASP A 218 15.05 -12.51 5.09
N ASN A 219 13.90 -12.95 5.60
CA ASN A 219 12.92 -13.74 4.85
C ASN A 219 11.81 -12.86 4.22
N CYS A 220 11.78 -11.56 4.52
CA CYS A 220 11.01 -10.56 3.78
C CYS A 220 11.70 -10.22 2.46
N VAL A 221 10.92 -10.01 1.40
CA VAL A 221 11.47 -9.73 0.06
C VAL A 221 12.22 -8.40 0.04
N GLY A 222 11.68 -7.37 0.72
CA GLY A 222 12.31 -6.06 0.81
C GLY A 222 13.72 -6.11 1.40
N ASP A 223 13.88 -6.73 2.56
CA ASP A 223 15.17 -6.93 3.22
C ASP A 223 16.09 -7.82 2.38
N ALA A 224 15.56 -8.93 1.84
CA ALA A 224 16.35 -9.86 1.05
C ALA A 224 16.94 -9.25 -0.23
N PHE A 225 16.25 -8.30 -0.87
CA PHE A 225 16.77 -7.55 -2.03
C PHE A 225 17.65 -6.37 -1.58
N GLN A 226 17.35 -5.75 -0.45
CA GLN A 226 18.24 -4.74 0.13
C GLN A 226 19.62 -5.34 0.50
N MET A 227 19.64 -6.58 0.96
CA MET A 227 20.85 -7.35 1.28
C MET A 227 21.72 -7.66 0.06
N THR A 228 21.19 -7.60 -1.17
CA THR A 228 21.96 -7.77 -2.41
C THR A 228 22.49 -6.44 -2.95
N ASP A 229 22.69 -5.45 -2.08
CA ASP A 229 23.14 -4.11 -2.41
C ASP A 229 22.28 -3.40 -3.49
N THR A 230 20.98 -3.69 -3.52
CA THR A 230 20.02 -3.03 -4.41
C THR A 230 19.12 -2.09 -3.59
N PRO A 231 19.16 -0.76 -3.82
CA PRO A 231 18.26 0.19 -3.20
C PRO A 231 16.80 -0.23 -3.36
N THR A 232 16.17 -0.61 -2.25
CA THR A 232 14.78 -1.07 -2.22
C THR A 232 13.93 -0.07 -1.44
N ILE A 233 12.76 0.25 -1.97
CA ILE A 233 11.81 1.18 -1.38
C ILE A 233 10.49 0.44 -1.23
N LEU A 234 10.00 0.37 0.00
CA LEU A 234 8.69 -0.18 0.30
C LEU A 234 7.67 0.97 0.37
N PHE A 235 6.55 0.77 -0.31
CA PHE A 235 5.40 1.67 -0.35
C PHE A 235 4.26 0.99 0.40
N GLU A 236 3.63 1.72 1.32
CA GLU A 236 2.47 1.25 2.09
C GLU A 236 1.32 2.21 1.86
N ALA A 237 0.35 1.79 1.04
CA ALA A 237 -0.87 2.54 0.79
C ALA A 237 -1.81 2.44 1.99
N GLY A 238 -1.87 3.50 2.80
CA GLY A 238 -2.70 3.57 3.99
C GLY A 238 -4.00 4.32 3.79
N HIS A 239 -4.57 4.88 4.85
CA HIS A 239 -5.93 5.45 4.82
C HIS A 239 -5.91 6.95 4.67
N PHE A 240 -6.72 7.44 3.73
CA PHE A 240 -7.15 8.82 3.71
C PHE A 240 -8.54 8.90 4.35
N PRO A 241 -8.86 9.89 5.20
CA PRO A 241 -10.16 9.97 5.87
C PRO A 241 -11.35 9.76 4.94
N LYS A 242 -12.22 8.80 5.28
CA LYS A 242 -13.44 8.39 4.54
C LYS A 242 -13.18 7.75 3.17
N ASP A 243 -11.96 7.30 2.90
CA ASP A 243 -11.56 6.67 1.62
C ASP A 243 -11.43 5.14 1.76
N TYR A 244 -12.52 4.46 2.15
CA TYR A 244 -12.52 3.01 2.35
C TYR A 244 -12.25 2.20 1.09
N GLU A 245 -12.64 2.74 -0.07
CA GLU A 245 -12.34 2.20 -1.41
C GLU A 245 -10.90 2.49 -1.89
N ARG A 246 -10.14 3.28 -1.12
CA ARG A 246 -8.73 3.63 -1.40
C ARG A 246 -8.53 4.35 -2.74
N GLU A 247 -9.48 5.16 -3.18
CA GLU A 247 -9.39 5.89 -4.44
C GLU A 247 -8.60 7.20 -4.29
N ARG A 248 -8.62 7.83 -3.10
CA ARG A 248 -7.77 8.97 -2.78
C ARG A 248 -6.35 8.52 -2.39
N THR A 249 -6.21 7.43 -1.65
CA THR A 249 -4.86 6.89 -1.37
C THR A 249 -4.15 6.50 -2.67
N ARG A 250 -4.85 5.81 -3.59
CA ARG A 250 -4.34 5.49 -4.95
C ARG A 250 -3.73 6.72 -5.64
N HIS A 251 -4.41 7.86 -5.57
CA HIS A 251 -3.96 9.13 -6.15
C HIS A 251 -2.62 9.61 -5.55
N PHE A 252 -2.43 9.53 -4.22
CA PHE A 252 -1.18 9.93 -3.58
C PHE A 252 -0.04 8.94 -3.88
N ILE A 253 -0.33 7.65 -3.95
CA ILE A 253 0.67 6.65 -4.35
C ILE A 253 1.10 6.85 -5.80
N PHE A 254 0.17 7.17 -6.71
CA PHE A 254 0.50 7.55 -8.08
C PHE A 254 1.53 8.69 -8.10
N TYR A 255 1.29 9.77 -7.37
CA TYR A 255 2.24 10.87 -7.30
C TYR A 255 3.59 10.49 -6.68
N ALA A 256 3.59 9.64 -5.65
CA ALA A 256 4.82 9.14 -5.05
C ALA A 256 5.66 8.35 -6.06
N LEU A 257 5.02 7.47 -6.84
CA LEU A 257 5.67 6.71 -7.90
C LEU A 257 6.28 7.63 -8.96
N ILE A 258 5.53 8.63 -9.43
CA ILE A 258 6.05 9.60 -10.41
C ILE A 258 7.21 10.42 -9.82
N GLU A 259 7.11 10.86 -8.58
CA GLU A 259 8.19 11.63 -7.93
C GLU A 259 9.46 10.79 -7.77
N ALA A 260 9.34 9.52 -7.38
CA ALA A 260 10.46 8.60 -7.28
C ALA A 260 11.13 8.36 -8.64
N LEU A 261 10.33 8.03 -9.67
CA LEU A 261 10.83 7.82 -11.02
C LEU A 261 11.50 9.07 -11.60
N LYS A 262 10.89 10.24 -11.40
CA LYS A 262 11.47 11.53 -11.83
C LYS A 262 12.79 11.81 -11.12
N THR A 263 12.85 11.57 -9.81
CA THR A 263 14.07 11.75 -9.00
C THR A 263 15.21 10.87 -9.49
N ILE A 264 14.93 9.60 -9.80
CA ILE A 264 15.90 8.66 -10.35
C ILE A 264 16.30 9.06 -11.77
N ALA A 265 15.33 9.29 -12.66
CA ALA A 265 15.57 9.59 -14.07
C ALA A 265 16.44 10.84 -14.27
N MET A 266 16.18 11.88 -13.47
CA MET A 266 16.85 13.19 -13.56
C MET A 266 18.11 13.31 -12.69
N ASP A 267 18.59 12.22 -12.08
CA ASP A 267 19.79 12.21 -11.22
C ASP A 267 19.71 13.18 -10.03
N LEU A 268 18.52 13.28 -9.42
CA LEU A 268 18.23 14.23 -8.34
C LEU A 268 18.40 13.63 -6.94
N VAL A 269 18.75 12.35 -6.81
CA VAL A 269 18.87 11.63 -5.53
C VAL A 269 19.81 12.38 -4.57
N GLU A 270 20.95 12.86 -5.05
CA GLU A 270 21.95 13.57 -4.23
C GLU A 270 21.50 14.96 -3.75
N ASN A 271 20.36 15.47 -4.21
CA ASN A 271 19.79 16.71 -3.69
C ASN A 271 19.11 16.52 -2.33
N PHE A 272 18.93 15.29 -1.89
CA PHE A 272 18.23 14.95 -0.65
C PHE A 272 19.19 14.41 0.40
N SER A 273 18.90 14.68 1.67
CA SER A 273 19.69 14.17 2.78
C SER A 273 19.05 12.92 3.39
N PRO A 274 19.81 11.84 3.65
CA PRO A 274 19.28 10.69 4.38
C PRO A 274 18.92 11.04 5.83
N LYS A 275 19.41 12.17 6.37
CA LYS A 275 19.01 12.65 7.71
C LYS A 275 17.55 13.10 7.74
N ASP A 276 17.02 13.57 6.62
CA ASP A 276 15.62 14.03 6.53
C ASP A 276 14.64 12.85 6.55
N TYR A 277 15.09 11.65 6.17
CA TYR A 277 14.29 10.42 6.28
C TYR A 277 13.85 10.15 7.72
N PHE A 278 14.73 10.37 8.70
CA PHE A 278 14.41 10.20 10.12
C PHE A 278 13.53 11.32 10.69
N LYS A 279 13.23 12.37 9.92
CA LYS A 279 12.23 13.38 10.29
C LYS A 279 10.81 12.96 9.91
N ILE A 280 10.67 11.98 9.01
CA ILE A 280 9.38 11.36 8.70
C ILE A 280 8.99 10.53 9.94
N PRO A 281 7.83 10.79 10.56
CA PRO A 281 7.45 10.12 11.79
C PRO A 281 7.25 8.63 11.54
N GLU A 282 7.71 7.77 12.46
CA GLU A 282 7.34 6.36 12.43
C GLU A 282 5.82 6.20 12.65
N ASN A 283 5.23 5.19 12.04
CA ASN A 283 3.81 4.95 12.20
C ASN A 283 3.47 4.51 13.64
N ASP A 284 2.43 5.11 14.23
CA ASP A 284 1.79 4.59 15.44
C ASP A 284 0.46 3.91 15.10
N LYS A 285 -0.15 3.22 16.08
CA LYS A 285 -1.39 2.44 15.90
C LYS A 285 -2.59 3.08 16.59
N LEU A 286 -2.82 4.36 16.33
CA LEU A 286 -3.77 5.19 17.09
C LEU A 286 -5.17 5.27 16.49
N PHE A 287 -5.45 4.61 15.35
CA PHE A 287 -6.74 4.71 14.69
C PHE A 287 -7.66 3.49 14.89
N PHE A 288 -8.93 3.81 15.10
CA PHE A 288 -10.09 2.97 14.86
C PHE A 288 -10.80 3.43 13.58
N ASP A 289 -11.58 2.54 12.97
CA ASP A 289 -12.46 2.93 11.86
C ASP A 289 -13.61 3.79 12.37
N VAL A 290 -14.22 3.35 13.47
CA VAL A 290 -15.24 4.11 14.20
C VAL A 290 -14.88 4.16 15.67
N LEU A 291 -14.85 5.38 16.23
CA LEU A 291 -14.73 5.60 17.67
C LEU A 291 -16.10 6.06 18.20
N VAL A 292 -16.68 5.27 19.09
CA VAL A 292 -17.99 5.58 19.69
C VAL A 292 -17.75 6.12 21.10
N LYS A 293 -18.16 7.38 21.31
CA LYS A 293 -18.14 8.03 22.63
C LYS A 293 -19.52 7.95 23.25
N ASN A 294 -19.60 7.86 24.58
CA ASN A 294 -20.86 7.77 25.34
C ASN A 294 -21.84 6.66 24.87
N PRO A 295 -21.37 5.43 24.59
CA PRO A 295 -22.21 4.35 24.09
C PRO A 295 -23.30 3.91 25.10
N SER A 296 -23.21 4.33 26.37
CA SER A 296 -24.23 4.08 27.39
C SER A 296 -25.58 4.76 27.12
N VAL A 297 -25.61 5.79 26.28
CA VAL A 297 -26.86 6.36 25.77
C VAL A 297 -27.65 5.32 24.97
N LEU A 298 -26.94 4.41 24.29
CA LEU A 298 -27.54 3.30 23.54
C LEU A 298 -27.69 2.03 24.39
N ASN A 299 -26.65 1.66 25.15
CA ASN A 299 -26.64 0.48 26.00
C ASN A 299 -26.06 0.80 27.39
N PRO A 300 -26.89 1.03 28.42
CA PRO A 300 -26.45 1.41 29.76
C PRO A 300 -25.41 0.47 30.40
N GLU A 301 -25.34 -0.80 29.98
CA GLU A 301 -24.36 -1.79 30.45
C GLU A 301 -22.90 -1.39 30.15
N LEU A 302 -22.67 -0.50 29.17
CA LEU A 302 -21.35 -0.03 28.75
C LEU A 302 -20.77 1.09 29.63
N GLY A 303 -21.54 1.61 30.59
CA GLY A 303 -21.04 2.61 31.54
C GLY A 303 -20.44 3.87 30.91
N GLU A 304 -19.26 4.28 31.36
CA GLU A 304 -18.55 5.48 30.87
C GLU A 304 -17.45 5.16 29.83
N GLU A 305 -17.40 3.93 29.32
CA GLU A 305 -16.35 3.51 28.38
C GLU A 305 -16.59 4.06 26.97
N MET A 306 -15.51 4.28 26.22
CA MET A 306 -15.54 4.44 24.76
C MET A 306 -15.36 3.08 24.08
N VAL A 307 -15.89 2.94 22.86
CA VAL A 307 -15.78 1.70 22.07
C VAL A 307 -15.05 1.98 20.76
N GLY A 308 -13.94 1.28 20.56
CA GLY A 308 -13.14 1.31 19.34
C GLY A 308 -13.51 0.17 18.40
N ILE A 309 -13.96 0.51 17.20
CA ILE A 309 -14.41 -0.44 16.18
C ILE A 309 -13.44 -0.41 15.00
N ARG A 310 -13.12 -1.58 14.46
CA ARG A 310 -12.45 -1.70 13.15
C ARG A 310 -13.30 -2.52 12.20
N TYR A 311 -13.19 -2.23 10.92
CA TYR A 311 -13.82 -3.03 9.89
C TYR A 311 -12.94 -4.24 9.52
N LYS A 312 -13.58 -5.40 9.54
CA LYS A 312 -13.09 -6.58 8.86
C LYS A 312 -13.58 -6.56 7.42
N GLU A 313 -12.65 -6.74 6.50
CA GLU A 313 -12.97 -6.80 5.08
C GLU A 313 -13.38 -8.22 4.71
N VAL A 314 -14.58 -8.37 4.12
CA VAL A 314 -15.16 -9.66 3.74
C VAL A 314 -15.52 -9.60 2.26
N LEU A 315 -15.02 -10.56 1.48
CA LEU A 315 -15.41 -10.71 0.08
C LEU A 315 -16.80 -11.35 0.00
N GLU A 316 -17.77 -10.62 -0.54
CA GLU A 316 -19.10 -11.11 -0.88
C GLU A 316 -19.37 -10.94 -2.38
N GLY A 317 -19.39 -12.05 -3.12
CA GLY A 317 -19.43 -12.00 -4.57
C GLY A 317 -18.16 -11.36 -5.13
N GLU A 318 -18.30 -10.22 -5.82
CA GLU A 318 -17.19 -9.45 -6.42
C GLU A 318 -16.97 -8.10 -5.70
N LYS A 319 -17.41 -7.99 -4.44
CA LYS A 319 -17.30 -6.76 -3.66
C LYS A 319 -16.77 -7.02 -2.25
N ILE A 320 -16.06 -6.04 -1.71
CA ILE A 320 -15.61 -6.06 -0.32
C ILE A 320 -16.65 -5.35 0.53
N ILE A 321 -17.13 -6.07 1.55
CA ILE A 321 -18.01 -5.55 2.59
C ILE A 321 -17.17 -5.31 3.84
N PHE A 322 -17.41 -4.16 4.47
CA PHE A 322 -16.76 -3.76 5.71
C PHE A 322 -17.66 -4.15 6.89
N GLU A 323 -17.33 -5.27 7.54
CA GLU A 323 -18.05 -5.75 8.72
C GLU A 323 -17.43 -5.15 9.99
N PRO A 324 -18.18 -4.37 10.80
CA PRO A 324 -17.63 -3.80 12.02
C PRO A 324 -17.34 -4.90 13.06
N GLU A 325 -16.20 -4.77 13.73
CA GLU A 325 -15.81 -5.60 14.87
C GLU A 325 -15.34 -4.69 16.01
N ILE A 326 -15.81 -4.96 17.23
CA ILE A 326 -15.33 -4.26 18.44
C ILE A 326 -13.94 -4.80 18.75
N ILE A 327 -12.97 -3.89 18.78
CA ILE A 327 -11.56 -4.24 19.03
C ILE A 327 -11.18 -3.92 20.47
N GLU A 328 -11.66 -2.80 21.00
CA GLU A 328 -11.26 -2.32 22.32
C GLU A 328 -12.38 -1.51 22.97
N MET A 329 -12.49 -1.62 24.28
CA MET A 329 -13.40 -0.82 25.12
C MET A 329 -12.61 -0.28 26.31
N GLY A 330 -12.91 0.95 26.74
CA GLY A 330 -12.24 1.58 27.88
C GLY A 330 -12.13 3.09 27.73
N THR A 331 -11.11 3.70 28.34
CA THR A 331 -10.94 5.17 28.28
C THR A 331 -10.50 5.66 26.91
N LEU A 332 -9.83 4.82 26.09
CA LEU A 332 -9.32 5.12 24.74
C LEU A 332 -8.72 6.52 24.53
N GLU A 333 -8.11 7.10 25.59
CA GLU A 333 -7.47 8.41 25.52
C GLU A 333 -6.26 8.36 24.59
N GLY A 334 -6.15 9.35 23.70
CA GLY A 334 -5.07 9.40 22.70
C GLY A 334 -5.30 8.57 21.44
N PHE A 335 -6.43 7.84 21.34
CA PHE A 335 -6.87 7.20 20.12
C PHE A 335 -7.84 8.09 19.32
N TYR A 336 -7.92 7.82 18.02
CA TYR A 336 -8.74 8.57 17.06
C TYR A 336 -9.62 7.62 16.25
N GLY A 337 -10.76 8.10 15.79
CA GLY A 337 -11.60 7.40 14.82
C GLY A 337 -11.53 8.09 13.45
N HIS A 338 -11.49 7.32 12.36
CA HIS A 338 -11.74 7.88 11.01
C HIS A 338 -13.15 8.47 10.93
N GLU A 339 -14.08 7.86 11.66
CA GLU A 339 -15.35 8.43 12.06
C GLU A 339 -15.48 8.41 13.59
N THR A 340 -16.09 9.45 14.16
CA THR A 340 -16.41 9.52 15.59
C THR A 340 -17.92 9.71 15.76
N ILE A 341 -18.55 8.83 16.53
CA ILE A 341 -19.97 8.92 16.90
C ILE A 341 -20.02 9.35 18.36
N GLU A 342 -20.54 10.55 18.63
CA GLU A 342 -20.53 11.16 19.98
C GLU A 342 -21.62 10.62 20.92
N CYS A 343 -22.68 10.01 20.37
CA CYS A 343 -23.84 9.44 21.07
C CYS A 343 -24.49 10.38 22.07
N ILE A 344 -24.76 11.62 21.67
CA ILE A 344 -25.43 12.61 22.51
C ILE A 344 -26.92 12.28 22.65
N ASP A 345 -27.55 11.80 21.56
CA ASP A 345 -28.90 11.23 21.58
C ASP A 345 -29.05 10.06 20.58
N LEU A 346 -30.19 9.35 20.61
CA LEU A 346 -30.45 8.20 19.73
C LEU A 346 -30.47 8.54 18.23
N LYS A 347 -30.53 9.82 17.84
CA LYS A 347 -30.52 10.25 16.45
C LYS A 347 -29.12 10.25 15.85
N ASP A 348 -28.07 10.32 16.67
CA ASP A 348 -26.68 10.21 16.22
C ASP A 348 -26.40 8.85 15.53
N PHE A 349 -27.20 7.83 15.85
CA PHE A 349 -27.19 6.52 15.21
C PHE A 349 -28.24 6.34 14.10
N GLY A 350 -29.23 7.24 14.04
CA GLY A 350 -30.51 7.01 13.36
C GLY A 350 -30.61 7.49 11.91
N LEU A 351 -29.53 8.01 11.32
CA LEU A 351 -29.57 8.64 9.99
C LEU A 351 -28.66 7.98 8.95
N VAL A 352 -27.82 7.03 9.34
CA VAL A 352 -26.83 6.39 8.46
C VAL A 352 -27.03 4.87 8.45
N PRO A 353 -27.46 4.26 7.32
CA PRO A 353 -27.69 2.81 7.25
C PRO A 353 -26.47 1.97 7.64
N GLU A 354 -25.25 2.45 7.39
CA GLU A 354 -24.01 1.76 7.78
C GLU A 354 -23.87 1.62 9.31
N HIS A 355 -24.48 2.52 10.09
CA HIS A 355 -24.43 2.46 11.55
C HIS A 355 -25.33 1.38 12.14
N HIS A 356 -26.30 0.83 11.41
CA HIS A 356 -27.18 -0.22 11.92
C HIS A 356 -26.42 -1.44 12.43
N LYS A 357 -25.35 -1.84 11.74
CA LYS A 357 -24.50 -2.97 12.18
C LYS A 357 -23.76 -2.63 13.48
N ILE A 358 -23.25 -1.41 13.59
CA ILE A 358 -22.58 -0.90 14.80
C ILE A 358 -23.55 -0.83 15.99
N VAL A 359 -24.74 -0.28 15.78
CA VAL A 359 -25.80 -0.22 16.79
C VAL A 359 -26.15 -1.61 17.31
N ASN A 360 -26.35 -2.57 16.38
CA ASN A 360 -26.65 -3.95 16.76
C ASN A 360 -25.52 -4.59 17.56
N LEU A 361 -24.25 -4.34 17.22
CA LEU A 361 -23.10 -4.82 18.00
C LEU A 361 -23.12 -4.27 19.42
N LEU A 362 -23.31 -2.95 19.57
CA LEU A 362 -23.31 -2.29 20.88
C LEU A 362 -24.46 -2.77 21.77
N LEU A 363 -25.66 -2.98 21.21
CA LEU A 363 -26.84 -3.47 21.95
C LEU A 363 -26.72 -4.94 22.41
N GLN A 364 -25.86 -5.73 21.77
CA GLN A 364 -25.68 -7.15 22.12
C GLN A 364 -24.70 -7.36 23.28
N ILE A 365 -23.93 -6.34 23.66
CA ILE A 365 -22.98 -6.41 24.76
C ILE A 365 -23.75 -6.51 26.08
N LYS A 366 -23.38 -7.50 26.89
CA LYS A 366 -23.85 -7.68 28.26
C LYS A 366 -22.64 -7.70 29.16
N ASN A 367 -22.63 -6.84 30.16
CA ASN A 367 -21.57 -6.77 31.17
C ASN A 367 -21.80 -7.82 32.26
#